data_AF-A0A6A6XEJ0-F1
#
_entry.id   AF-A0A6A6XEJ0-F1
#
_cell.length_a   1.000
_cell.length_b   1.000
_cell.length_c   1.000
_cell.angle_alpha   90.00
_cell.angle_beta   90.00
_cell.angle_gamma   90.00
#
_symmetry.space_group_name_H-M   'P 1'
#
loop_
_entity.id
_entity.type
_entity.pdbx_description
1 polymer ?
#
loop_
_entity_poly.entity_id
_entity_poly.type
_entity_poly.pdbx_seq_one_letter_code
_entity_poly.pdbx_strand_id
1 'polypeptide(L)'
;MHFSATILLPLTLLIASTTSAPTTHLERRGLPGAVYICTDQNFAGDCAWQMPSSQCRIPGTGNFAPESIGPDPGGFCILYSTAVCTSQIKTIRFPGISAGLPDFGGLRCFADGDRSESRKVSANIGGVAAASELAGGVGSTTRKEVESQLKKMEEDGFKQGFIGQKKGLYY
;
A
#
# COMPACT_ATOMS: atom_id res chain seq x y z
N MET A 1 41.31 66.84 -10.05
CA MET A 1 39.86 66.67 -10.18
C MET A 1 39.51 65.19 -10.16
N HIS A 2 39.37 64.55 -8.99
CA HIS A 2 38.87 63.17 -8.90
C HIS A 2 37.81 63.14 -7.80
N PHE A 3 36.57 62.86 -8.18
CA PHE A 3 35.41 62.77 -7.31
C PHE A 3 35.23 61.30 -6.89
N SER A 4 35.25 61.04 -5.59
CA SER A 4 34.93 59.71 -5.02
C SER A 4 33.42 59.61 -4.78
N ALA A 5 32.76 58.69 -5.48
CA ALA A 5 31.35 58.37 -5.31
C ALA A 5 31.19 57.16 -4.38
N THR A 6 30.70 57.38 -3.16
CA THR A 6 30.36 56.35 -2.17
C THR A 6 28.95 55.83 -2.43
N ILE A 7 28.85 54.57 -2.86
CA ILE A 7 27.58 53.88 -3.11
C ILE A 7 27.15 53.17 -1.80
N LEU A 8 26.03 53.61 -1.21
CA LEU A 8 25.35 52.89 -0.13
C LEU A 8 24.54 51.72 -0.72
N LEU A 9 24.87 50.49 -0.33
CA LEU A 9 24.10 49.29 -0.66
C LEU A 9 23.11 48.98 0.47
N PRO A 10 21.79 48.86 0.20
CA PRO A 10 20.82 48.52 1.23
C PRO A 10 20.84 47.00 1.49
N LEU A 11 21.07 46.62 2.75
CA LEU A 11 21.01 45.25 3.23
C LEU A 11 19.55 44.84 3.42
N THR A 12 18.92 44.30 2.37
CA THR A 12 17.56 43.74 2.45
C THR A 12 17.57 42.39 3.14
N LEU A 13 17.05 42.37 4.37
CA LEU A 13 16.87 41.19 5.22
C LEU A 13 15.72 40.33 4.67
N LEU A 14 16.02 39.20 4.01
CA LEU A 14 15.00 38.20 3.65
C LEU A 14 14.59 37.42 4.90
N ILE A 15 13.35 37.64 5.35
CA ILE A 15 12.73 36.86 6.42
C ILE A 15 12.21 35.56 5.80
N ALA A 16 12.92 34.45 6.05
CA ALA A 16 12.48 33.12 5.64
C ALA A 16 11.34 32.64 6.54
N SER A 17 10.10 32.76 6.05
CA SER A 17 8.92 32.19 6.71
C SER A 17 8.91 30.67 6.53
N THR A 18 9.35 29.93 7.54
CA THR A 18 9.21 28.47 7.58
C THR A 18 7.77 28.10 7.96
N THR A 19 6.93 27.90 6.95
CA THR A 19 5.58 27.34 7.13
C THR A 19 5.68 25.83 7.30
N SER A 20 5.57 25.33 8.53
CA SER A 20 5.39 23.90 8.78
C SER A 20 3.99 23.49 8.33
N ALA A 21 3.90 22.80 7.20
CA ALA A 21 2.64 22.22 6.73
C ALA A 21 2.18 21.10 7.68
N PRO A 22 0.87 20.98 7.95
CA PRO A 22 0.34 19.89 8.77
C PRO A 22 0.68 18.54 8.13
N THR A 23 1.28 17.64 8.90
CA THR A 23 1.47 16.24 8.51
C THR A 23 0.10 15.57 8.54
N THR A 24 -0.67 15.74 7.47
CA THR A 24 -1.76 14.81 7.18
C THR A 24 -1.10 13.44 7.11
N HIS A 25 -1.49 12.53 8.00
CA HIS A 25 -1.10 11.14 7.92
C HIS A 25 -1.71 10.62 6.62
N LEU A 26 -0.97 10.79 5.52
CA LEU A 26 -1.35 10.35 4.20
C LEU A 26 -1.56 8.84 4.33
N GLU A 27 -2.83 8.43 4.33
CA GLU A 27 -3.18 7.03 4.24
C GLU A 27 -2.36 6.44 3.08
N ARG A 28 -1.60 5.38 3.39
CA ARG A 28 -0.74 4.73 2.41
C ARG A 28 -1.62 4.32 1.23
N ARG A 29 -1.41 4.95 0.08
CA ARG A 29 -2.04 4.57 -1.18
C ARG A 29 -1.46 3.22 -1.57
N GLY A 30 -2.22 2.16 -1.34
CA GLY A 30 -1.88 0.80 -1.71
C GLY A 30 -3.05 -0.10 -1.34
N LEU A 31 -3.39 -1.02 -2.23
CA LEU A 31 -4.44 -1.99 -1.97
C LEU A 31 -3.79 -3.27 -1.47
N PRO A 32 -3.98 -3.69 -0.20
CA PRO A 32 -3.36 -4.89 0.34
C PRO A 32 -3.52 -6.11 -0.57
N GLY A 33 -2.40 -6.72 -0.94
CA GLY A 33 -2.32 -7.86 -1.85
C GLY A 33 -2.20 -7.50 -3.32
N ALA A 34 -2.25 -6.21 -3.69
CA ALA A 34 -1.88 -5.75 -5.01
C ALA A 34 -0.35 -5.69 -5.16
N VAL A 35 0.12 -5.63 -6.41
CA VAL A 35 1.55 -5.68 -6.71
C VAL A 35 1.89 -4.89 -7.97
N TYR A 36 3.00 -4.14 -7.92
CA TYR A 36 3.70 -3.63 -9.09
C TYR A 36 4.75 -4.63 -9.57
N ILE A 37 4.74 -4.93 -10.86
CA ILE A 37 5.69 -5.83 -11.51
C ILE A 37 6.31 -5.07 -12.67
N CYS A 38 7.63 -4.97 -12.69
CA CYS A 38 8.36 -4.15 -13.63
C CYS A 38 9.42 -5.00 -14.36
N THR A 39 9.58 -4.73 -15.64
CA THR A 39 10.55 -5.44 -16.50
C THR A 39 11.99 -5.10 -16.17
N ASP A 40 12.28 -3.86 -15.72
CA ASP A 40 13.63 -3.45 -15.33
C ASP A 40 13.81 -3.41 -13.81
N GLN A 41 15.07 -3.34 -13.38
CA GLN A 41 15.45 -3.13 -11.98
C GLN A 41 15.03 -1.74 -11.47
N ASN A 42 14.99 -1.60 -10.16
CA ASN A 42 14.67 -0.37 -9.46
C ASN A 42 13.27 0.18 -9.78
N PHE A 43 12.31 -0.72 -10.04
CA PHE A 43 10.92 -0.38 -10.34
C PHE A 43 10.78 0.50 -11.59
N ALA A 44 11.58 0.19 -12.62
CA ALA A 44 11.63 0.93 -13.88
C ALA A 44 11.16 0.09 -15.08
N GLY A 45 11.17 0.69 -16.27
CA GLY A 45 10.75 0.04 -17.50
C GLY A 45 9.24 -0.07 -17.61
N ASP A 46 8.77 -1.13 -18.28
CA ASP A 46 7.35 -1.42 -18.40
C ASP A 46 6.86 -2.05 -17.10
N CYS A 47 6.03 -1.28 -16.38
CA CYS A 47 5.45 -1.68 -15.11
C CYS A 47 3.94 -1.91 -15.23
N ALA A 48 3.46 -3.02 -14.67
CA ALA A 48 2.05 -3.32 -14.52
C ALA A 48 1.67 -3.39 -13.04
N TRP A 49 0.63 -2.65 -12.67
CA TRP A 49 -0.04 -2.85 -11.39
C TRP A 49 -1.10 -3.92 -11.53
N GLN A 50 -1.11 -4.85 -10.59
CA GLN A 50 -2.08 -5.93 -10.57
C GLN A 50 -2.89 -5.92 -9.29
N MET A 51 -4.21 -6.04 -9.44
CA MET A 51 -5.13 -6.15 -8.31
C MET A 51 -4.92 -7.46 -7.52
N PRO A 52 -5.25 -7.48 -6.22
CA PRO A 52 -5.12 -8.64 -5.36
C PRO A 52 -5.86 -9.85 -5.93
N SER A 53 -5.21 -11.02 -5.89
CA SER A 53 -5.82 -12.27 -6.32
C SER A 53 -5.06 -13.47 -5.78
N SER A 54 -5.82 -14.47 -5.33
CA SER A 54 -5.30 -15.78 -4.93
C SER A 54 -4.95 -16.69 -6.11
N GLN A 55 -5.23 -16.28 -7.35
CA GLN A 55 -4.91 -17.06 -8.54
C GLN A 55 -3.41 -17.03 -8.83
N CYS A 56 -2.86 -18.16 -9.28
CA CYS A 56 -1.50 -18.22 -9.79
C CYS A 56 -1.38 -17.41 -11.08
N ARG A 57 -0.37 -16.54 -11.16
CA ARG A 57 -0.13 -15.69 -12.32
C ARG A 57 1.29 -15.83 -12.82
N ILE A 58 1.44 -15.75 -14.14
CA ILE A 58 2.74 -15.64 -14.80
C ILE A 58 2.98 -14.14 -15.01
N PRO A 59 4.00 -13.54 -14.38
CA PRO A 59 4.24 -12.10 -14.46
C PRO A 59 4.78 -11.63 -15.81
N GLY A 60 5.42 -12.54 -16.55
CA GLY A 60 6.20 -12.25 -17.74
C GLY A 60 7.13 -13.41 -18.06
N THR A 61 7.65 -13.46 -19.29
CA THR A 61 8.58 -14.50 -19.75
C THR A 61 9.60 -13.91 -20.73
N GLY A 62 10.77 -14.55 -20.87
CA GLY A 62 11.81 -14.11 -21.79
C GLY A 62 12.27 -12.68 -21.50
N ASN A 63 12.29 -11.83 -22.53
CA ASN A 63 12.69 -10.42 -22.40
C ASN A 63 11.70 -9.56 -21.60
N PHE A 64 10.52 -10.07 -21.28
CA PHE A 64 9.54 -9.41 -20.43
C PHE A 64 9.46 -10.05 -19.05
N ALA A 65 10.43 -10.89 -18.68
CA ALA A 65 10.53 -11.38 -17.32
C ALA A 65 10.79 -10.21 -16.36
N PRO A 66 10.18 -10.22 -15.17
CA PRO A 66 10.32 -9.09 -14.25
C PRO A 66 11.68 -9.07 -13.57
N GLU A 67 12.29 -7.89 -13.51
CA GLU A 67 13.52 -7.64 -12.74
C GLU A 67 13.27 -6.90 -11.43
N SER A 68 12.06 -6.36 -11.22
CA SER A 68 11.64 -5.85 -9.91
C SER A 68 10.15 -6.06 -9.61
N ILE A 69 9.83 -6.27 -8.32
CA ILE A 69 8.47 -6.56 -7.82
C ILE A 69 8.24 -5.79 -6.52
N GLY A 70 7.18 -5.00 -6.46
CA GLY A 70 6.79 -4.19 -5.30
C GLY A 70 5.35 -4.49 -4.85
N PRO A 71 5.14 -5.36 -3.85
CA PRO A 71 3.83 -5.56 -3.25
C PRO A 71 3.38 -4.29 -2.50
N ASP A 72 2.11 -3.95 -2.58
CA ASP A 72 1.55 -2.82 -1.84
C ASP A 72 1.62 -3.07 -0.30
N PRO A 73 1.71 -2.01 0.52
CA PRO A 73 1.70 -2.15 1.98
C PRO A 73 0.50 -2.96 2.50
N GLY A 74 0.73 -3.80 3.52
CA GLY A 74 -0.30 -4.67 4.11
C GLY A 74 -0.60 -5.94 3.32
N GLY A 75 0.18 -6.23 2.28
CA GLY A 75 0.17 -7.49 1.56
C GLY A 75 1.55 -8.10 1.36
N PHE A 76 1.56 -9.25 0.71
CA PHE A 76 2.77 -9.98 0.34
C PHE A 76 2.52 -10.79 -0.93
N CYS A 77 3.59 -11.14 -1.63
CA CYS A 77 3.56 -12.04 -2.77
C CYS A 77 4.45 -13.25 -2.51
N ILE A 78 4.03 -14.41 -3.00
CA ILE A 78 4.81 -15.65 -3.00
C ILE A 78 5.25 -15.92 -4.43
N LEU A 79 6.55 -16.09 -4.62
CA LEU A 79 7.15 -16.57 -5.86
C LEU A 79 7.25 -18.09 -5.84
N TYR A 80 6.96 -18.70 -6.99
CA TYR A 80 6.98 -20.14 -7.18
C TYR A 80 7.84 -20.50 -8.40
N SER A 81 8.50 -21.66 -8.36
CA SER A 81 9.38 -22.11 -9.45
C SER A 81 8.64 -22.50 -10.72
N THR A 82 7.34 -22.77 -10.61
CA THR A 82 6.50 -23.20 -11.73
C THR A 82 5.37 -22.20 -11.98
N ALA A 83 4.93 -22.15 -13.24
CA ALA A 83 3.80 -21.32 -13.67
C ALA A 83 2.44 -21.71 -13.05
N VAL A 84 2.36 -22.87 -12.37
CA VAL A 84 1.16 -23.36 -11.69
C VAL A 84 1.21 -23.15 -10.17
N CYS A 85 2.27 -22.51 -9.66
CA CYS A 85 2.44 -22.17 -8.25
C CYS A 85 2.44 -23.37 -7.30
N THR A 86 3.22 -24.41 -7.64
CA THR A 86 3.32 -25.64 -6.82
C THR A 86 4.46 -25.61 -5.81
N SER A 87 5.60 -25.03 -6.17
CA SER A 87 6.82 -25.06 -5.35
C SER A 87 7.29 -23.66 -5.04
N GLN A 88 7.10 -23.23 -3.79
CA GLN A 88 7.45 -21.89 -3.34
C GLN A 88 8.97 -21.70 -3.31
N ILE A 89 9.42 -20.54 -3.77
CA ILE A 89 10.82 -20.09 -3.72
C ILE A 89 11.00 -19.05 -2.63
N LYS A 90 10.19 -17.99 -2.65
CA LYS A 90 10.41 -16.81 -1.82
C LYS A 90 9.10 -16.08 -1.53
N THR A 91 9.01 -15.46 -0.37
CA THR A 91 7.95 -14.50 -0.04
C THR A 91 8.52 -13.10 -0.05
N ILE A 92 7.82 -12.19 -0.73
CA ILE A 92 8.17 -10.79 -0.88
C ILE A 92 7.11 -9.96 -0.18
N ARG A 93 7.56 -9.01 0.65
CA ARG A 93 6.72 -8.02 1.33
C ARG A 93 7.14 -6.63 0.87
N PHE A 94 6.29 -5.63 1.10
CA PHE A 94 6.66 -4.23 0.93
C PHE A 94 8.00 -3.93 1.65
N PRO A 95 8.96 -3.21 1.03
CA PRO A 95 8.85 -2.44 -0.22
C PRO A 95 9.09 -3.23 -1.52
N GLY A 96 9.33 -4.54 -1.43
CA GLY A 96 9.59 -5.38 -2.58
C GLY A 96 11.05 -5.74 -2.79
N ILE A 97 11.38 -6.19 -4.01
CA ILE A 97 12.73 -6.47 -4.48
C ILE A 97 12.97 -5.57 -5.69
N SER A 98 13.95 -4.67 -5.59
CA SER A 98 14.33 -3.76 -6.66
C SER A 98 15.31 -4.37 -7.65
N ALA A 99 16.11 -5.37 -7.25
CA ALA A 99 17.06 -6.05 -8.12
C ALA A 99 17.38 -7.45 -7.60
N GLY A 100 17.91 -8.33 -8.46
CA GLY A 100 18.31 -9.67 -8.09
C GLY A 100 17.13 -10.58 -7.73
N LEU A 101 16.02 -10.49 -8.48
CA LEU A 101 14.94 -11.45 -8.39
C LEU A 101 15.46 -12.86 -8.75
N PRO A 102 15.12 -13.90 -7.96
CA PRO A 102 15.45 -15.27 -8.34
C PRO A 102 14.62 -15.68 -9.56
N ASP A 103 15.09 -16.64 -10.34
CA ASP A 103 14.27 -17.23 -11.41
C ASP A 103 13.01 -17.87 -10.83
N PHE A 104 11.84 -17.52 -11.37
CA PHE A 104 10.56 -18.03 -10.92
C PHE A 104 9.56 -18.12 -12.08
N GLY A 105 8.62 -19.06 -11.98
CA GLY A 105 7.64 -19.33 -13.03
C GLY A 105 6.28 -18.70 -12.79
N GLY A 106 5.92 -18.43 -11.52
CA GLY A 106 4.63 -17.85 -11.18
C GLY A 106 4.61 -17.18 -9.82
N LEU A 107 3.61 -16.33 -9.60
CA LEU A 107 3.40 -15.62 -8.34
C LEU A 107 1.93 -15.61 -7.91
N ARG A 108 1.73 -15.44 -6.61
CA ARG A 108 0.42 -15.14 -6.00
C ARG A 108 0.59 -14.04 -4.96
N CYS A 109 -0.38 -13.14 -4.85
CA CYS A 109 -0.31 -12.04 -3.90
C CYS A 109 -1.56 -11.99 -3.03
N PHE A 110 -1.36 -11.68 -1.74
CA PHE A 110 -2.38 -11.78 -0.71
C PHE A 110 -2.31 -10.57 0.21
N ALA A 111 -3.46 -10.19 0.76
CA ALA A 111 -3.50 -9.30 1.91
C ALA A 111 -3.05 -10.07 3.17
N ASP A 112 -2.44 -9.39 4.15
CA ASP A 112 -2.01 -10.03 5.40
C ASP A 112 -3.16 -10.65 6.22
N GLY A 113 -4.40 -10.21 5.97
CA GLY A 113 -5.62 -10.76 6.55
C GLY A 113 -6.04 -12.13 5.98
N ASP A 114 -5.56 -12.51 4.79
CA ASP A 114 -5.93 -13.74 4.10
C ASP A 114 -5.09 -14.92 4.62
N ARG A 115 -5.41 -15.34 5.85
CA ARG A 115 -4.64 -16.30 6.66
C ARG A 115 -4.68 -17.77 6.19
N SER A 116 -5.34 -18.08 5.08
CA SER A 116 -5.49 -19.46 4.60
C SER A 116 -4.18 -20.03 4.01
N GLU A 117 -3.39 -19.23 3.29
CA GLU A 117 -2.11 -19.70 2.70
C GLU A 117 -0.86 -19.30 3.52
N SER A 118 -0.90 -18.22 4.30
CA SER A 118 0.22 -17.77 5.15
C SER A 118 0.67 -18.78 6.21
N ARG A 119 -0.22 -19.65 6.70
CA ARG A 119 0.11 -20.62 7.76
C ARG A 119 1.10 -21.70 7.35
N LYS A 120 1.24 -21.99 6.05
CA LYS A 120 2.26 -22.94 5.57
C LYS A 120 3.65 -22.29 5.38
N VAL A 121 3.69 -20.96 5.31
CA VAL A 121 4.89 -20.18 4.95
C VAL A 121 5.71 -19.76 6.17
N SER A 122 5.07 -19.58 7.33
CA SER A 122 5.72 -19.00 8.51
C SER A 122 6.68 -19.94 9.26
N ALA A 123 6.85 -21.19 8.82
CA ALA A 123 7.68 -22.17 9.52
C ALA A 123 9.18 -22.09 9.18
N ASN A 124 9.60 -21.30 8.18
CA ASN A 124 10.97 -21.43 7.65
C ASN A 124 11.77 -20.13 7.41
N ILE A 125 11.30 -18.97 7.90
CA ILE A 125 12.12 -17.75 7.87
C ILE A 125 12.11 -17.11 9.25
N GLY A 126 13.16 -17.39 10.02
CA GLY A 126 13.50 -16.64 11.22
C GLY A 126 13.88 -15.20 10.84
N GLY A 127 13.28 -14.23 11.51
CA GLY A 127 13.71 -12.84 11.38
C GLY A 127 12.66 -11.82 11.79
N VAL A 128 12.91 -11.21 12.94
CA VAL A 128 12.40 -9.93 13.48
C VAL A 128 10.88 -9.78 13.67
N ALA A 129 10.48 -10.05 14.91
CA ALA A 129 9.23 -9.58 15.51
C ALA A 129 9.17 -8.04 15.47
N ALA A 130 8.47 -7.49 14.49
CA ALA A 130 7.81 -6.20 14.67
C ALA A 130 6.56 -6.46 15.49
N ALA A 131 6.51 -5.84 16.68
CA ALA A 131 5.46 -6.00 17.67
C ALA A 131 4.06 -5.99 17.05
N SER A 132 3.45 -7.17 17.00
CA SER A 132 2.02 -7.34 16.77
C SER A 132 1.29 -6.89 18.02
N GLU A 133 1.03 -5.58 18.08
CA GLU A 133 -0.04 -5.03 18.91
C GLU A 133 -1.09 -4.42 17.97
N LEU A 134 -1.69 -5.28 17.14
CA LEU A 134 -2.99 -5.00 16.53
C LEU A 134 -3.96 -6.04 17.06
N ALA A 135 -4.49 -5.73 18.24
CA ALA A 135 -5.58 -6.41 18.90
C ALA A 135 -6.88 -6.28 18.06
N GLY A 136 -6.98 -7.08 17.00
CA GLY A 136 -8.21 -7.32 16.26
C GLY A 136 -8.85 -8.64 16.67
N GLY A 137 -8.89 -8.92 17.97
CA GLY A 137 -9.65 -10.05 18.52
C GLY A 137 -11.15 -9.79 18.43
N VAL A 138 -11.93 -10.86 18.26
CA VAL A 138 -13.39 -10.90 18.43
C VAL A 138 -13.76 -10.35 19.82
N GLY A 139 -13.96 -9.03 19.91
CA GLY A 139 -14.18 -8.34 21.18
C GLY A 139 -13.86 -6.84 21.19
N SER A 140 -13.24 -6.28 20.13
CA SER A 140 -12.90 -4.85 20.11
C SER A 140 -14.15 -3.95 20.15
N THR A 141 -14.15 -2.99 21.08
CA THR A 141 -15.16 -1.94 21.28
C THR A 141 -15.47 -1.16 20.00
N THR A 142 -14.51 -1.08 19.08
CA THR A 142 -14.64 -0.44 17.76
C THR A 142 -15.77 -1.05 16.92
N ARG A 143 -16.05 -2.37 17.06
CA ARG A 143 -17.16 -2.99 16.31
C ARG A 143 -18.52 -2.49 16.80
N LYS A 144 -18.71 -2.37 18.12
CA LYS A 144 -19.98 -1.87 18.68
C LYS A 144 -20.23 -0.41 18.28
N GLU A 145 -19.17 0.39 18.24
CA GLU A 145 -19.23 1.78 17.78
C GLU A 145 -19.67 1.85 16.31
N VAL A 146 -19.02 1.09 15.43
CA VAL A 146 -19.32 1.04 13.99
C VAL A 146 -20.72 0.47 13.73
N GLU A 147 -21.14 -0.56 14.48
CA GLU A 147 -22.49 -1.14 14.37
C GLU A 147 -23.56 -0.15 14.83
N SER A 148 -23.28 0.65 15.88
CA SER A 148 -24.18 1.72 16.32
C SER A 148 -24.30 2.85 15.28
N GLN A 149 -23.21 3.17 14.59
CA GLN A 149 -23.21 4.19 13.52
C GLN A 149 -23.97 3.70 12.29
N LEU A 150 -23.75 2.45 11.86
CA LEU A 150 -24.50 1.84 10.76
C LEU A 150 -26.00 1.81 11.04
N LYS A 151 -26.42 1.49 12.28
CA LYS A 151 -27.83 1.49 12.66
C LYS A 151 -28.46 2.88 12.57
N LYS A 152 -27.75 3.93 13.03
CA LYS A 152 -28.22 5.33 12.91
C LYS A 152 -28.36 5.75 11.45
N MET A 153 -27.40 5.40 10.61
CA MET A 153 -27.46 5.68 9.17
C MET A 153 -28.64 4.96 8.49
N GLU A 154 -28.95 3.74 8.92
CA GLU A 154 -30.09 2.99 8.40
C GLU A 154 -31.44 3.60 8.83
N GLU A 155 -31.54 4.11 10.07
CA GLU A 155 -32.70 4.87 10.55
C GLU A 155 -32.91 6.17 9.75
N ASP A 156 -31.82 6.84 9.37
CA ASP A 156 -31.80 8.05 8.53
C ASP A 156 -32.15 7.78 7.06
N GLY A 157 -32.52 6.55 6.70
CA GLY A 157 -33.08 6.22 5.38
C GLY A 157 -32.03 5.96 4.30
N PHE A 158 -30.80 5.61 4.70
CA PHE A 158 -29.70 5.28 3.79
C PHE A 158 -30.08 4.22 2.75
N LYS A 159 -30.82 3.17 3.15
CA LYS A 159 -31.28 2.10 2.23
C LYS A 159 -32.29 2.56 1.18
N GLN A 160 -32.97 3.68 1.42
CA GLN A 160 -33.96 4.24 0.51
C GLN A 160 -33.40 5.42 -0.32
N GLY A 161 -32.10 5.71 -0.22
CA GLY A 161 -31.44 6.77 -0.99
C GLY A 161 -31.65 8.20 -0.46
N PHE A 162 -32.18 8.37 0.75
CA PHE A 162 -32.49 9.69 1.34
C PHE A 162 -31.36 10.24 2.22
N ILE A 163 -30.11 10.14 1.78
CA ILE A 163 -28.97 10.67 2.54
C ILE A 163 -29.09 12.20 2.61
N GLY A 164 -29.38 12.75 3.80
CA GLY A 164 -29.45 14.19 4.05
C GLY A 164 -30.83 14.83 3.88
N GLN A 165 -31.92 14.06 3.80
CA GLN A 165 -33.28 14.61 3.74
C GLN A 165 -34.14 14.16 4.92
N LYS A 166 -34.83 15.10 5.59
CA LYS A 166 -35.73 14.80 6.71
C LYS A 166 -36.97 14.06 6.20
N LYS A 167 -37.26 12.88 6.77
CA LYS A 167 -38.53 12.16 6.57
C LYS A 167 -39.72 13.07 6.95
N GLY A 168 -40.75 13.09 6.09
CA GLY A 168 -42.04 13.77 6.36
C GLY A 168 -42.21 15.16 5.74
N LEU A 169 -41.31 15.60 4.85
CA LEU A 169 -41.41 16.93 4.21
C LEU A 169 -41.83 16.91 2.73
N TYR A 170 -41.94 15.73 2.10
CA TYR A 170 -42.50 15.59 0.75
C TYR A 170 -43.40 14.34 0.71
N TYR A 171 -44.70 14.63 0.80
CA TYR A 171 -45.90 13.80 0.54
C TYR A 171 -45.99 12.42 1.19
#